data_AF-A0A5C0SEC5-F1
#
_entry.id   AF-A0A5C0SEC5-F1
#
_cell.length_a   1.000
_cell.length_b   1.000
_cell.length_c   1.000
_cell.angle_alpha   90.00
_cell.angle_beta   90.00
_cell.angle_gamma   90.00
#
_symmetry.space_group_name_H-M   'P 1'
#
loop_
_entity.id
_entity.type
_entity.pdbx_description
1 polymer ?
#
loop_
_entity_poly.entity_id
_entity_poly.type
_entity_poly.pdbx_seq_one_letter_code
_entity_poly.pdbx_strand_id
1 'polypeptide(L)'
;MCIVKLFGYKKDTDSSKKNSKKIYGKRGFTLIEIVLIIAIIGILSAIAVPKFEEFIEVAKVRADESNIKILNNATKYYAAYENKNLTDISAEELGVNGEKLVPSFLANSPNPQSKGIKYLWIQEMGIWTLNMSDSGQSNEKYKGLLENLQNAIYKRGHWTIKDDVLKNKYWFEERMFIPNDNSQYEIIARVKLSRDAILLGNGYGIIFESKVKNSGNKIEDTGYIFQFDPGYNHKLILRERKNGSENDPFFIMDPSEKMIKNSSTWWTDEHDIKIIVKKVLNESNKKEVTIFVDDISIGEPIFIDALDEGEQGYVGFRTWGPSTTEFIKPQIKAIE
;
A
#
# COMPACT_ATOMS: atom_id res chain seq x y z
N MET A 1 49.54 13.18 49.64
CA MET A 1 49.81 12.06 50.57
C MET A 1 49.53 10.74 49.85
N CYS A 2 50.55 10.14 49.22
CA CYS A 2 50.81 8.70 49.14
C CYS A 2 51.98 8.48 48.17
N ILE A 3 53.14 8.29 48.79
CA ILE A 3 54.39 7.77 48.22
C ILE A 3 54.21 6.26 48.09
N VAL A 4 54.49 5.62 46.94
CA VAL A 4 55.03 4.24 46.94
C VAL A 4 55.96 3.98 45.74
N LYS A 5 57.25 4.03 46.06
CA LYS A 5 58.36 3.10 45.70
C LYS A 5 58.57 2.64 44.25
N LEU A 6 59.67 3.16 43.69
CA LEU A 6 60.71 2.39 43.00
C LEU A 6 61.12 1.14 43.81
N PHE A 7 61.16 -0.03 43.19
CA PHE A 7 62.08 -1.11 43.55
C PHE A 7 62.46 -1.90 42.31
N GLY A 8 63.77 -1.93 42.06
CA GLY A 8 64.36 -2.74 41.02
C GLY A 8 64.59 -4.19 41.42
N TYR A 9 64.98 -4.93 40.39
CA TYR A 9 65.86 -6.10 40.40
C TYR A 9 65.33 -7.43 40.92
N LYS A 10 65.22 -8.40 40.00
CA LYS A 10 65.82 -9.73 40.18
C LYS A 10 66.17 -10.37 38.83
N LYS A 11 67.46 -10.70 38.70
CA LYS A 11 68.03 -11.61 37.70
C LYS A 11 67.69 -13.03 38.16
N ASP A 12 67.00 -13.81 37.34
CA ASP A 12 66.94 -15.26 37.54
C ASP A 12 67.63 -15.95 36.37
N THR A 13 68.61 -16.75 36.75
CA THR A 13 69.52 -17.54 35.94
C THR A 13 68.84 -18.75 35.32
N ASP A 14 69.35 -19.06 34.13
CA ASP A 14 69.20 -20.24 33.29
C ASP A 14 68.85 -21.57 33.99
N SER A 15 67.86 -22.29 33.44
CA SER A 15 67.96 -23.74 33.30
C SER A 15 67.00 -24.25 32.22
N SER A 16 67.59 -24.62 31.09
CA SER A 16 66.95 -25.35 30.00
C SER A 16 66.17 -26.57 30.50
N LYS A 17 64.84 -26.57 30.35
CA LYS A 17 64.05 -27.80 30.25
C LYS A 17 63.47 -27.89 28.84
N LYS A 18 64.13 -28.68 27.99
CA LYS A 18 63.60 -29.19 26.72
C LYS A 18 62.33 -29.99 27.01
N ASN A 19 61.17 -29.33 26.93
CA ASN A 19 59.91 -30.03 26.71
C ASN A 19 59.72 -30.15 25.20
N SER A 20 59.93 -31.35 24.67
CA SER A 20 59.61 -31.72 23.30
C SER A 20 58.13 -31.46 23.05
N LYS A 21 57.78 -30.29 22.51
CA LYS A 21 56.48 -30.06 21.91
C LYS A 21 56.32 -31.10 20.79
N LYS A 22 55.50 -32.13 21.02
CA LYS A 22 54.95 -32.94 19.93
C LYS A 22 54.31 -31.96 18.96
N ILE A 23 54.94 -31.74 17.81
CA ILE A 23 54.33 -31.04 16.69
C ILE A 23 53.20 -31.97 16.23
N TYR A 24 51.99 -31.71 16.69
CA TYR A 24 50.81 -32.33 16.11
C TYR A 24 50.85 -32.03 14.61
N GLY A 25 50.94 -33.09 13.80
CA GLY A 25 51.13 -33.00 12.36
C GLY A 25 50.14 -32.00 11.76
N LYS A 26 50.65 -31.10 10.91
CA LYS A 26 49.83 -30.16 10.17
C LYS A 26 48.89 -30.97 9.28
N ARG A 27 47.66 -31.20 9.76
CA ARG A 27 46.57 -31.78 8.96
C ARG A 27 46.22 -30.74 7.90
N GLY A 28 46.70 -30.94 6.68
CA GLY A 28 46.28 -30.15 5.53
C GLY A 28 44.83 -30.48 5.18
N PHE A 29 44.08 -29.49 4.72
CA PHE A 29 42.76 -29.71 4.13
C PHE A 29 42.91 -30.62 2.90
N THR A 30 42.00 -31.57 2.76
CA THR A 30 41.94 -32.42 1.58
C THR A 30 41.30 -31.65 0.42
N LEU A 31 41.68 -31.99 -0.82
CA LEU A 31 41.06 -31.38 -2.00
C LEU A 31 39.55 -31.63 -2.03
N ILE A 32 39.11 -32.80 -1.55
CA ILE A 32 37.69 -33.15 -1.50
C ILE A 32 36.91 -32.31 -0.50
N GLU A 33 37.50 -31.94 0.64
CA GLU A 33 36.86 -31.03 1.61
C GLU A 33 36.61 -29.65 1.00
N ILE A 34 37.57 -29.10 0.26
CA ILE A 34 37.40 -27.80 -0.40
C ILE A 34 36.31 -27.88 -1.47
N VAL A 35 36.27 -28.94 -2.28
CA VAL A 35 35.24 -29.14 -3.31
C VAL A 35 33.84 -29.27 -2.70
N LEU A 36 33.69 -30.00 -1.59
CA LEU A 36 32.40 -30.15 -0.92
C LEU A 36 31.94 -28.84 -0.26
N ILE A 37 32.87 -28.06 0.32
CA ILE A 37 32.55 -26.76 0.94
C ILE A 37 32.02 -25.77 -0.11
N ILE A 38 32.70 -25.63 -1.26
CA ILE A 38 32.23 -24.73 -2.31
C ILE A 38 30.89 -25.19 -2.90
N ALA A 39 30.63 -26.50 -2.95
CA ALA A 39 29.35 -27.04 -3.40
C ALA A 39 28.20 -26.65 -2.45
N ILE A 40 28.40 -26.80 -1.13
CA ILE A 40 27.39 -26.41 -0.13
C ILE A 40 27.17 -24.89 -0.13
N ILE A 41 28.25 -24.10 -0.13
CA ILE A 41 28.15 -22.63 -0.20
C ILE A 41 27.46 -22.19 -1.50
N GLY A 42 27.72 -22.86 -2.63
CA GLY A 42 27.06 -22.60 -3.91
C GLY A 42 25.54 -22.79 -3.84
N ILE A 43 25.08 -23.91 -3.27
CA ILE A 43 23.64 -24.20 -3.10
C ILE A 43 22.99 -23.17 -2.17
N LEU A 44 23.62 -22.87 -1.02
CA LEU A 44 23.09 -21.87 -0.08
C LEU A 44 23.04 -20.47 -0.71
N SER A 45 24.08 -20.08 -1.44
CA SER A 45 24.17 -18.77 -2.10
C SER A 45 23.11 -18.62 -3.20
N ALA A 46 22.82 -19.69 -3.96
CA ALA A 46 21.81 -19.66 -5.00
C ALA A 46 20.40 -19.31 -4.47
N ILE A 47 20.06 -19.72 -3.25
CA ILE A 47 18.78 -19.40 -2.62
C ILE A 47 18.85 -18.06 -1.85
N ALA A 48 19.98 -17.78 -1.21
CA ALA A 48 20.13 -16.62 -0.33
C ALA A 48 20.25 -15.29 -1.10
N VAL A 49 20.99 -15.26 -2.22
CA VAL A 49 21.22 -14.03 -3.00
C VAL A 49 19.92 -13.39 -3.50
N PRO A 50 19.01 -14.08 -4.22
CA PRO A 50 17.79 -13.45 -4.72
C PRO A 50 16.88 -12.96 -3.58
N LYS A 51 16.81 -13.69 -2.47
CA LYS A 51 16.07 -13.26 -1.28
C LYS A 51 16.67 -12.01 -0.63
N PHE A 52 17.99 -11.92 -0.59
CA PHE A 52 18.68 -10.78 -0.01
C PHE A 52 18.47 -9.50 -0.84
N GLU A 53 18.45 -9.61 -2.17
CA GLU A 53 18.11 -8.49 -3.06
C GLU A 53 16.69 -7.96 -2.79
N GLU A 54 15.69 -8.86 -2.67
CA GLU A 54 14.31 -8.49 -2.31
C GLU A 54 14.24 -7.76 -0.96
N PHE A 55 14.95 -8.26 0.07
CA PHE A 55 14.98 -7.60 1.37
C PHE A 55 15.57 -6.19 1.32
N ILE A 56 16.61 -5.99 0.52
CA ILE A 56 17.22 -4.66 0.32
C ILE A 56 16.22 -3.73 -0.38
N GLU A 57 15.51 -4.18 -1.40
CA GLU A 57 14.51 -3.38 -2.09
C GLU A 57 13.37 -2.98 -1.16
N VAL A 58 12.86 -3.92 -0.34
CA VAL A 58 11.83 -3.62 0.66
C VAL A 58 12.33 -2.62 1.70
N ALA A 59 13.58 -2.75 2.15
CA ALA A 59 14.17 -1.82 3.10
C ALA A 59 14.30 -0.40 2.51
N LYS A 60 14.68 -0.29 1.24
CA LYS A 60 14.76 0.99 0.51
C LYS A 60 13.39 1.67 0.39
N VAL A 61 12.35 0.91 0.02
CA VAL A 61 10.98 1.45 -0.07
C VAL A 61 10.49 1.95 1.28
N ARG A 62 10.76 1.22 2.37
CA ARG A 62 10.40 1.64 3.74
C ARG A 62 11.14 2.89 4.19
N ALA A 63 12.42 3.01 3.82
CA ALA A 63 13.19 4.22 4.08
C ALA A 63 12.56 5.42 3.36
N ASP A 64 12.15 5.26 2.11
CA ASP A 64 11.51 6.32 1.32
C ASP A 64 10.14 6.74 1.89
N GLU A 65 9.32 5.80 2.33
CA GLU A 65 8.06 6.08 3.01
C GLU A 65 8.29 6.87 4.31
N SER A 66 9.32 6.49 5.09
CA SER A 66 9.71 7.20 6.31
C SER A 66 10.20 8.61 6.00
N ASN A 67 11.00 8.77 4.94
CA ASN A 67 11.50 10.06 4.48
C ASN A 67 10.37 11.02 4.07
N ILE A 68 9.36 10.54 3.32
CA ILE A 68 8.18 11.34 2.97
C ILE A 68 7.38 11.78 4.20
N LYS A 69 7.25 10.92 5.22
CA LYS A 69 6.60 11.31 6.49
C LYS A 69 7.36 12.42 7.20
N ILE A 70 8.69 12.31 7.23
CA ILE A 70 9.57 13.33 7.80
C ILE A 70 9.41 14.66 7.04
N LEU A 71 9.45 14.63 5.70
CA LEU A 71 9.25 15.81 4.85
C LEU A 71 7.88 16.46 5.06
N ASN A 72 6.81 15.67 5.11
CA ASN A 72 5.46 16.16 5.36
C ASN A 72 5.32 16.81 6.73
N ASN A 73 5.89 16.20 7.77
CA ASN A 73 5.85 16.76 9.12
C ASN A 73 6.66 18.05 9.20
N ALA A 74 7.87 18.10 8.63
CA ALA A 74 8.67 19.30 8.58
C ALA A 74 7.95 20.44 7.84
N THR A 75 7.30 20.13 6.72
CA THR A 75 6.54 21.11 5.93
C THR A 75 5.32 21.61 6.70
N LYS A 76 4.65 20.76 7.50
CA LYS A 76 3.58 21.18 8.42
C LYS A 76 4.06 22.16 9.48
N TYR A 77 5.23 21.90 10.08
CA TYR A 77 5.81 22.82 11.06
C TYR A 77 6.22 24.15 10.43
N TYR A 78 6.81 24.10 9.23
CA TYR A 78 7.14 25.30 8.45
C TYR A 78 5.88 26.11 8.10
N ALA A 79 4.82 25.47 7.61
CA ALA A 79 3.55 26.12 7.29
C ALA A 79 2.94 26.84 8.51
N ALA A 80 2.95 26.17 9.66
CA ALA A 80 2.46 26.75 10.91
C ALA A 80 3.32 27.93 11.39
N TYR A 81 4.65 27.85 11.21
CA TYR A 81 5.57 28.93 11.55
C TYR A 81 5.39 30.18 10.68
N GLU A 82 5.20 29.98 9.37
CA GLU A 82 4.97 31.06 8.40
C GLU A 82 3.50 31.53 8.34
N ASN A 83 2.61 30.92 9.14
CA ASN A 83 1.18 31.16 9.13
C ASN A 83 0.55 31.04 7.73
N LYS A 84 0.97 30.01 6.98
CA LYS A 84 0.48 29.65 5.63
C LYS A 84 -0.33 28.37 5.68
N ASN A 85 -1.30 28.21 4.77
CA ASN A 85 -1.85 26.87 4.53
C ASN A 85 -0.83 26.04 3.75
N LEU A 86 -0.87 24.72 3.92
CA LEU A 86 0.00 23.81 3.18
C LEU A 86 -0.14 23.97 1.66
N THR A 87 -1.35 24.29 1.18
CA THR A 87 -1.63 24.45 -0.24
C THR A 87 -1.06 25.73 -0.86
N ASP A 88 -0.64 26.68 -0.01
CA ASP A 88 -0.10 27.97 -0.44
C ASP A 88 1.44 27.93 -0.54
N ILE A 89 2.06 26.81 -0.19
CA ILE A 89 3.52 26.64 -0.19
C ILE A 89 3.96 26.04 -1.52
N SER A 90 4.84 26.74 -2.22
CA SER A 90 5.40 26.30 -3.51
C SER A 90 6.51 25.26 -3.35
N ALA A 91 6.76 24.47 -4.40
CA ALA A 91 7.90 23.54 -4.43
C ALA A 91 9.25 24.29 -4.31
N GLU A 92 9.32 25.50 -4.86
CA GLU A 92 10.48 26.37 -4.78
C GLU A 92 10.78 26.80 -3.34
N GLU A 93 9.77 27.05 -2.51
CA GLU A 93 9.95 27.39 -1.09
C GLU A 93 10.54 26.25 -0.28
N LEU A 94 10.21 25.01 -0.62
CA LEU A 94 10.71 23.83 0.09
C LEU A 94 12.07 23.36 -0.43
N GLY A 95 12.37 23.64 -1.70
CA GLY A 95 13.56 23.12 -2.37
C GLY A 95 13.48 21.63 -2.65
N VAL A 96 14.50 21.08 -3.31
CA VAL A 96 14.56 19.65 -3.63
C VAL A 96 14.61 18.87 -2.33
N ASN A 97 13.68 17.92 -2.16
CA ASN A 97 13.59 17.08 -0.96
C ASN A 97 13.62 17.88 0.36
N GLY A 98 12.98 19.05 0.40
CA GLY A 98 12.92 19.87 1.61
C GLY A 98 14.26 20.51 2.01
N GLU A 99 15.23 20.63 1.10
CA GLU A 99 16.55 21.23 1.39
C GLU A 99 16.45 22.59 2.09
N LYS A 100 15.47 23.44 1.72
CA LYS A 100 15.29 24.76 2.33
C LYS A 100 14.68 24.73 3.73
N LEU A 101 14.20 23.58 4.17
CA LEU A 101 13.71 23.36 5.53
C LEU A 101 14.84 23.01 6.52
N VAL A 102 16.06 22.75 6.02
CA VAL A 102 17.24 22.48 6.83
C VAL A 102 17.90 23.79 7.28
N PRO A 103 18.36 23.92 8.55
CA PRO A 103 18.28 22.96 9.64
C PRO A 103 17.04 23.12 10.53
N SER A 104 16.21 24.14 10.28
CA SER A 104 15.19 24.61 11.22
C SER A 104 14.05 23.62 11.45
N PHE A 105 13.62 22.92 10.41
CA PHE A 105 12.52 21.95 10.46
C PHE A 105 12.95 20.53 10.06
N LEU A 106 14.13 20.39 9.44
CA LEU A 106 14.77 19.13 9.10
C LEU A 106 16.23 19.12 9.54
N ALA A 107 16.69 18.01 10.10
CA ALA A 107 18.11 17.84 10.43
C ALA A 107 18.98 17.73 9.16
N ASN A 108 18.46 17.09 8.11
CA ASN A 108 19.05 16.98 6.79
C ASN A 108 17.97 16.75 5.72
N SER A 109 18.31 17.00 4.46
CA SER A 109 17.43 16.68 3.33
C SER A 109 17.54 15.18 3.00
N PRO A 110 16.44 14.40 3.12
CA PRO A 110 16.48 12.98 2.83
C PRO A 110 16.52 12.72 1.31
N ASN A 111 17.27 11.70 0.90
CA ASN A 111 17.34 11.27 -0.50
C ASN A 111 16.57 9.96 -0.73
N PRO A 112 15.93 9.78 -1.89
CA PRO A 112 15.37 8.49 -2.31
C PRO A 112 16.41 7.37 -2.29
N GLN A 113 16.03 6.24 -1.71
CA GLN A 113 16.82 5.02 -1.56
C GLN A 113 16.44 3.98 -2.63
N SER A 114 15.18 3.99 -3.06
CA SER A 114 14.68 3.13 -4.14
C SER A 114 15.07 3.67 -5.51
N LYS A 115 15.43 2.76 -6.42
CA LYS A 115 15.80 3.15 -7.79
C LYS A 115 14.60 3.73 -8.52
N GLY A 116 14.82 4.82 -9.25
CA GLY A 116 13.79 5.44 -10.08
C GLY A 116 12.70 6.16 -9.29
N ILE A 117 12.88 6.41 -7.99
CA ILE A 117 11.96 7.20 -7.17
C ILE A 117 12.48 8.63 -7.00
N LYS A 118 11.58 9.60 -7.08
CA LYS A 118 11.78 11.00 -6.68
C LYS A 118 10.75 11.37 -5.62
N TYR A 119 11.10 12.29 -4.72
CA TYR A 119 10.12 12.94 -3.87
C TYR A 119 9.59 14.17 -4.59
N LEU A 120 8.27 14.32 -4.62
CA LEU A 120 7.59 15.43 -5.29
C LEU A 120 6.66 16.12 -4.30
N TRP A 121 6.71 17.44 -4.25
CA TRP A 121 5.73 18.25 -3.56
C TRP A 121 4.55 18.53 -4.50
N ILE A 122 3.33 18.18 -4.08
CA ILE A 122 2.09 18.54 -4.78
C ILE A 122 1.48 19.70 -4.01
N GLN A 123 1.63 20.91 -4.56
CA GLN A 123 1.18 22.14 -3.91
C GLN A 123 -0.33 22.15 -3.71
N GLU A 124 -1.12 21.76 -4.70
CA GLU A 124 -2.59 21.77 -4.63
C GLU A 124 -3.12 20.88 -3.50
N MET A 125 -2.35 19.87 -3.10
CA MET A 125 -2.70 18.92 -2.04
C MET A 125 -1.96 19.19 -0.72
N GLY A 126 -0.93 20.04 -0.73
CA GLY A 126 -0.12 20.34 0.44
C GLY A 126 0.65 19.13 0.99
N ILE A 127 1.12 18.23 0.12
CA ILE A 127 1.82 17.00 0.52
C ILE A 127 3.04 16.64 -0.35
N TRP A 128 4.03 16.03 0.29
CA TRP A 128 5.10 15.28 -0.37
C TRP A 128 4.62 13.87 -0.72
N THR A 129 4.97 13.41 -1.93
CA THR A 129 4.67 12.07 -2.46
C THR A 129 5.88 11.42 -3.14
N LEU A 130 5.77 10.12 -3.39
CA LEU A 130 6.70 9.36 -4.21
C LEU A 130 6.27 9.42 -5.68
N ASN A 131 7.20 9.74 -6.58
CA ASN A 131 6.99 9.68 -8.03
C ASN A 131 8.01 8.74 -8.67
N MET A 132 7.56 7.86 -9.57
CA MET A 132 8.44 7.01 -10.37
C MET A 132 8.96 7.82 -11.55
N SER A 133 10.28 8.02 -11.66
CA SER A 133 10.89 8.55 -12.87
C SER A 133 10.97 7.43 -13.90
N ASP A 134 10.12 7.52 -14.92
CA ASP A 134 10.02 6.55 -16.01
C ASP A 134 11.38 6.25 -16.65
N SER A 135 11.75 4.96 -16.62
CA SER A 135 12.66 4.38 -17.61
C SER A 135 11.98 3.16 -18.22
N GLY A 136 11.21 3.37 -19.28
CA GLY A 136 10.82 2.32 -20.22
C GLY A 136 9.32 2.12 -20.43
N GLN A 137 8.82 2.64 -21.56
CA GLN A 137 7.60 2.26 -22.29
C GLN A 137 6.30 2.12 -21.47
N SER A 138 5.58 3.24 -21.37
CA SER A 138 4.16 3.29 -21.05
C SER A 138 3.35 2.53 -22.11
N ASN A 139 2.91 1.32 -21.78
CA ASN A 139 1.85 0.64 -22.51
C ASN A 139 0.56 1.47 -22.32
N GLU A 140 -0.10 1.93 -23.39
CA GLU A 140 -1.35 2.73 -23.33
C GLU A 140 -2.44 2.10 -22.45
N LYS A 141 -2.36 0.79 -22.25
CA LYS A 141 -3.22 -0.02 -21.38
C LYS A 141 -3.15 0.34 -19.88
N TYR A 142 -1.99 0.81 -19.39
CA TYR A 142 -1.78 1.15 -17.97
C TYR A 142 -2.20 2.59 -17.62
N LYS A 143 -2.51 3.42 -18.62
CA LYS A 143 -2.74 4.86 -18.44
C LYS A 143 -3.94 5.17 -17.54
N GLY A 144 -5.08 4.51 -17.76
CA GLY A 144 -6.31 4.81 -17.02
C GLY A 144 -6.25 4.43 -15.53
N LEU A 145 -5.59 3.33 -15.18
CA LEU A 145 -5.42 2.93 -13.79
C LEU A 145 -4.46 3.88 -13.05
N LEU A 146 -3.33 4.22 -13.69
CA LEU A 146 -2.33 5.12 -13.12
C LEU A 146 -2.87 6.55 -12.98
N GLU A 147 -3.62 7.05 -13.95
CA GLU A 147 -4.27 8.36 -13.92
C GLU A 147 -5.30 8.44 -12.77
N ASN A 148 -6.16 7.43 -12.64
CA ASN A 148 -7.12 7.34 -11.53
C ASN A 148 -6.42 7.24 -10.15
N LEU A 149 -5.24 6.62 -10.09
CA LEU A 149 -4.48 6.46 -8.84
C LEU A 149 -3.58 7.64 -8.49
N GLN A 150 -3.15 8.43 -9.48
CA GLN A 150 -2.55 9.74 -9.30
C GLN A 150 -3.59 10.71 -8.74
N ASN A 151 -4.83 10.63 -9.23
CA ASN A 151 -5.94 11.43 -8.72
C ASN A 151 -6.45 10.96 -7.35
N ALA A 152 -6.04 9.79 -6.85
CA ALA A 152 -6.47 9.28 -5.56
C ALA A 152 -5.98 10.18 -4.41
N ILE A 153 -6.90 10.96 -3.82
CA ILE A 153 -6.60 11.96 -2.79
C ILE A 153 -6.32 11.32 -1.43
N TYR A 154 -7.00 10.21 -1.10
CA TYR A 154 -6.88 9.58 0.21
C TYR A 154 -6.49 8.11 0.09
N LYS A 155 -5.30 7.78 0.60
CA LYS A 155 -4.78 6.41 0.71
C LYS A 155 -4.54 6.10 2.18
N ARG A 156 -5.48 5.35 2.78
CA ARG A 156 -5.28 4.71 4.07
C ARG A 156 -4.68 3.33 3.81
N GLY A 157 -3.44 3.13 4.23
CA GLY A 157 -2.71 1.89 3.96
C GLY A 157 -1.75 2.02 2.77
N HIS A 158 -1.03 0.94 2.48
CA HIS A 158 0.03 0.84 1.50
C HIS A 158 -0.49 0.15 0.22
N TRP A 159 -1.07 0.93 -0.67
CA TRP A 159 -1.46 0.44 -1.99
C TRP A 159 -0.26 0.33 -2.94
N THR A 160 -0.16 -0.80 -3.64
CA THR A 160 0.83 -1.04 -4.68
C THR A 160 0.14 -1.38 -5.99
N ILE A 161 0.78 -0.99 -7.09
CA ILE A 161 0.34 -1.30 -8.44
C ILE A 161 1.48 -2.01 -9.13
N LYS A 162 1.19 -3.18 -9.68
CA LYS A 162 2.12 -3.88 -10.55
C LYS A 162 1.32 -4.61 -11.61
N ASP A 163 1.66 -4.44 -12.88
CA ASP A 163 1.04 -5.15 -14.00
C ASP A 163 -0.50 -5.02 -14.05
N ASP A 164 -1.03 -3.79 -13.89
CA ASP A 164 -2.47 -3.47 -13.75
C ASP A 164 -3.16 -4.03 -12.49
N VAL A 165 -2.41 -4.62 -11.57
CA VAL A 165 -2.96 -5.16 -10.33
C VAL A 165 -2.77 -4.17 -9.19
N LEU A 166 -3.88 -3.59 -8.75
CA LEU A 166 -3.97 -2.81 -7.54
C LEU A 166 -4.15 -3.76 -6.35
N LYS A 167 -3.24 -3.71 -5.38
CA LYS A 167 -3.31 -4.51 -4.17
C LYS A 167 -2.76 -3.76 -2.96
N ASN A 168 -3.28 -4.06 -1.78
CA ASN A 168 -2.72 -3.59 -0.53
C ASN A 168 -1.42 -4.32 -0.17
N LYS A 169 -0.59 -3.69 0.66
CA LYS A 169 0.65 -4.23 1.19
C LYS A 169 0.57 -4.15 2.72
N TYR A 170 0.42 -5.31 3.38
CA TYR A 170 0.45 -5.52 4.84
C TYR A 170 -0.91 -5.46 5.60
N TRP A 171 -0.82 -5.87 6.87
CA TRP A 171 -1.80 -6.51 7.75
C TRP A 171 -3.04 -5.72 8.21
N PHE A 172 -3.34 -4.60 7.57
CA PHE A 172 -4.39 -3.69 8.03
C PHE A 172 -5.49 -3.51 6.98
N GLU A 173 -6.67 -3.11 7.45
CA GLU A 173 -7.70 -2.60 6.56
C GLU A 173 -7.17 -1.37 5.81
N GLU A 174 -7.25 -1.43 4.48
CA GLU A 174 -6.81 -0.34 3.61
C GLU A 174 -7.99 0.19 2.82
N ARG A 175 -7.98 1.50 2.62
CA ARG A 175 -8.99 2.22 1.85
C ARG A 175 -8.31 3.22 0.94
N MET A 176 -8.86 3.37 -0.25
CA MET A 176 -8.42 4.35 -1.21
C MET A 176 -9.62 5.02 -1.84
N PHE A 177 -9.52 6.34 -2.02
CA PHE A 177 -10.57 7.16 -2.61
C PHE A 177 -10.04 7.96 -3.78
N ILE A 178 -10.78 7.90 -4.88
CA ILE A 178 -10.51 8.50 -6.18
C ILE A 178 -11.65 9.48 -6.46
N PRO A 179 -11.37 10.78 -6.69
CA PRO A 179 -12.37 11.76 -7.08
C PRO A 179 -13.12 11.30 -8.32
N ASN A 180 -14.43 11.52 -8.32
CA ASN A 180 -15.30 11.23 -9.45
C ASN A 180 -16.41 12.28 -9.52
N ASP A 181 -16.29 13.18 -10.49
CA ASP A 181 -17.27 14.23 -10.76
C ASP A 181 -18.38 13.79 -11.71
N ASN A 182 -18.29 12.56 -12.22
CA ASN A 182 -19.25 12.06 -13.18
C ASN A 182 -20.59 11.82 -12.49
N SER A 183 -21.63 12.43 -13.06
CA SER A 183 -22.97 12.31 -12.51
C SER A 183 -23.64 10.96 -12.82
N GLN A 184 -23.11 10.24 -13.82
CA GLN A 184 -23.43 8.86 -14.14
C GLN A 184 -22.12 8.17 -14.54
N TYR A 185 -21.88 6.98 -14.03
CA TYR A 185 -20.62 6.27 -14.24
C TYR A 185 -20.77 4.77 -14.07
N GLU A 186 -19.80 4.04 -14.61
CA GLU A 186 -19.58 2.63 -14.30
C GLU A 186 -18.22 2.43 -13.64
N ILE A 187 -18.17 1.54 -12.65
CA ILE A 187 -16.95 1.02 -12.04
C ILE A 187 -16.81 -0.42 -12.51
N ILE A 188 -15.67 -0.76 -13.10
CA ILE A 188 -15.33 -2.12 -13.53
C ILE A 188 -14.07 -2.52 -12.80
N ALA A 189 -14.06 -3.66 -12.13
CA ALA A 189 -12.86 -4.23 -11.55
C ALA A 189 -12.93 -5.74 -11.59
N ARG A 190 -11.85 -6.38 -12.05
CA ARG A 190 -11.68 -7.82 -11.82
C ARG A 190 -11.09 -8.01 -10.44
N VAL A 191 -11.70 -8.83 -9.60
CA VAL A 191 -11.29 -8.99 -8.20
C VAL A 191 -10.88 -10.41 -7.93
N LYS A 192 -9.80 -10.58 -7.16
CA LYS A 192 -9.31 -11.87 -6.71
C LYS A 192 -8.94 -11.79 -5.23
N LEU A 193 -9.47 -12.70 -4.43
CA LEU A 193 -9.06 -12.87 -3.04
C LEU A 193 -8.05 -13.99 -2.92
N SER A 194 -7.05 -13.79 -2.08
CA SER A 194 -6.18 -14.89 -1.70
C SER A 194 -6.88 -15.89 -0.78
N ARG A 195 -6.41 -17.13 -0.81
CA ARG A 195 -6.89 -18.17 0.10
C ARG A 195 -6.75 -17.76 1.58
N ASP A 196 -5.66 -17.09 1.91
CA ASP A 196 -5.41 -16.59 3.27
C ASP A 196 -6.43 -15.52 3.69
N ALA A 197 -6.86 -14.65 2.76
CA ALA A 197 -7.91 -13.68 3.01
C ALA A 197 -9.22 -14.36 3.44
N ILE A 198 -9.65 -15.37 2.68
CA ILE A 198 -10.87 -16.13 2.96
C ILE A 198 -10.78 -16.86 4.31
N LEU A 199 -9.65 -17.52 4.59
CA LEU A 199 -9.44 -18.24 5.85
C LEU A 199 -9.46 -17.33 7.08
N LEU A 200 -9.03 -16.08 6.91
CA LEU A 200 -9.04 -15.06 7.97
C LEU A 200 -10.37 -14.30 8.07
N GLY A 201 -11.38 -14.66 7.24
CA GLY A 201 -12.66 -13.99 7.21
C GLY A 201 -12.61 -12.59 6.60
N ASN A 202 -11.61 -12.29 5.78
CA ASN A 202 -11.45 -11.00 5.13
C ASN A 202 -12.11 -10.98 3.75
N GLY A 203 -12.84 -9.90 3.46
CA GLY A 203 -13.47 -9.66 2.17
C GLY A 203 -12.75 -8.60 1.32
N TYR A 204 -13.50 -8.00 0.39
CA TYR A 204 -13.14 -6.75 -0.28
C TYR A 204 -14.35 -5.84 -0.48
N GLY A 205 -14.11 -4.55 -0.67
CA GLY A 205 -15.16 -3.57 -0.92
C GLY A 205 -14.85 -2.63 -2.08
N ILE A 206 -15.90 -2.22 -2.79
CA ILE A 206 -15.87 -1.15 -3.77
C ILE A 206 -16.80 -0.05 -3.25
N ILE A 207 -16.20 1.12 -3.02
CA ILE A 207 -16.87 2.31 -2.50
C ILE A 207 -17.32 3.15 -3.69
N PHE A 208 -18.52 3.70 -3.62
CA PHE A 208 -19.08 4.56 -4.65
C PHE A 208 -20.08 5.56 -4.04
N GLU A 209 -20.45 6.56 -4.82
CA GLU A 209 -21.36 7.64 -4.40
C GLU A 209 -21.04 8.13 -2.98
N SER A 210 -19.77 8.46 -2.74
CA SER A 210 -19.25 8.76 -1.41
C SER A 210 -18.61 10.13 -1.32
N LYS A 211 -18.78 10.79 -0.17
CA LYS A 211 -17.99 11.95 0.24
C LYS A 211 -16.94 11.56 1.26
N VAL A 212 -15.80 12.26 1.22
CA VAL A 212 -14.67 11.99 2.13
C VAL A 212 -14.31 13.26 2.88
N LYS A 213 -14.20 13.14 4.20
CA LYS A 213 -13.65 14.16 5.09
C LYS A 213 -12.32 13.67 5.66
N ASN A 214 -11.32 14.53 5.60
CA ASN A 214 -10.02 14.27 6.22
C ASN A 214 -9.92 15.01 7.55
N SER A 215 -9.96 14.26 8.65
CA SER A 215 -9.78 14.78 10.00
C SER A 215 -8.37 14.48 10.53
N GLY A 216 -7.35 14.68 9.69
CA GLY A 216 -5.93 14.51 10.01
C GLY A 216 -5.49 13.05 10.09
N ASN A 217 -5.89 12.32 11.14
CA ASN A 217 -5.51 10.92 11.39
C ASN A 217 -6.61 9.91 11.04
N LYS A 218 -7.81 10.38 10.68
CA LYS A 218 -8.96 9.55 10.36
C LYS A 218 -9.58 10.02 9.06
N ILE A 219 -9.71 9.09 8.13
CA ILE A 219 -10.50 9.26 6.92
C ILE A 219 -11.92 8.80 7.25
N GLU A 220 -12.83 9.76 7.19
CA GLU A 220 -14.26 9.55 7.42
C GLU A 220 -14.98 9.68 6.09
N ASP A 221 -15.60 8.59 5.67
CA ASP A 221 -16.36 8.53 4.44
C ASP A 221 -17.84 8.28 4.71
N THR A 222 -18.69 8.94 3.93
CA THR A 222 -20.14 8.79 3.97
C THR A 222 -20.64 8.54 2.55
N GLY A 223 -21.36 7.45 2.33
CA GLY A 223 -21.80 7.00 1.01
C GLY A 223 -22.13 5.51 1.01
N TYR A 224 -21.78 4.80 -0.05
CA TYR A 224 -22.16 3.40 -0.24
C TYR A 224 -20.98 2.50 -0.52
N ILE A 225 -21.08 1.25 -0.08
CA ILE A 225 -20.07 0.24 -0.33
C ILE A 225 -20.71 -1.08 -0.74
N PHE A 226 -20.26 -1.62 -1.87
CA PHE A 226 -20.52 -2.98 -2.31
C PHE A 226 -19.40 -3.88 -1.81
N GLN A 227 -19.74 -5.02 -1.21
CA GLN A 227 -18.75 -5.89 -0.60
C GLN A 227 -19.06 -7.34 -0.85
N PHE A 228 -17.97 -8.10 -1.00
CA PHE A 228 -17.97 -9.48 -0.55
C PHE A 228 -17.54 -9.51 0.92
N ASP A 229 -18.38 -10.03 1.82
CA ASP A 229 -18.12 -10.04 3.26
C ASP A 229 -18.28 -11.46 3.85
N PRO A 230 -17.16 -12.15 4.16
CA PRO A 230 -17.18 -13.42 4.86
C PRO A 230 -17.90 -13.39 6.21
N GLY A 231 -17.91 -12.25 6.90
CA GLY A 231 -18.62 -12.05 8.17
C GLY A 231 -20.15 -12.15 8.03
N TYR A 232 -20.69 -12.03 6.82
CA TYR A 232 -22.11 -12.24 6.51
C TYR A 232 -22.36 -13.61 5.86
N ASN A 233 -21.61 -14.64 6.26
CA ASN A 233 -21.63 -15.99 5.67
C ASN A 233 -21.24 -15.98 4.19
N HIS A 234 -20.16 -15.27 3.84
CA HIS A 234 -19.63 -15.20 2.48
C HIS A 234 -20.68 -14.67 1.48
N LYS A 235 -21.38 -13.60 1.83
CA LYS A 235 -22.40 -13.01 0.96
C LYS A 235 -21.90 -11.75 0.27
N LEU A 236 -22.58 -11.41 -0.83
CA LEU A 236 -22.45 -10.11 -1.46
C LEU A 236 -23.46 -9.16 -0.81
N ILE A 237 -22.98 -8.02 -0.35
CA ILE A 237 -23.80 -7.07 0.40
C ILE A 237 -23.61 -5.67 -0.16
N LEU A 238 -24.66 -4.87 -0.01
CA LEU A 238 -24.58 -3.42 -0.18
C LEU A 238 -25.03 -2.76 1.12
N ARG A 239 -24.23 -1.81 1.58
CA ARG A 239 -24.54 -1.04 2.79
C ARG A 239 -24.10 0.40 2.69
N GLU A 240 -24.74 1.20 3.53
CA GLU A 240 -24.40 2.59 3.72
C GLU A 240 -23.20 2.70 4.68
N ARG A 241 -22.35 3.68 4.42
CA ARG A 241 -21.30 4.11 5.34
C ARG A 241 -21.60 5.53 5.79
N LYS A 242 -21.43 5.80 7.09
CA LYS A 242 -21.62 7.12 7.69
C LYS A 242 -20.44 7.46 8.59
N ASN A 243 -19.76 8.56 8.28
CA ASN A 243 -18.61 9.08 9.05
C ASN A 243 -17.51 8.02 9.31
N GLY A 244 -17.27 7.17 8.30
CA GLY A 244 -16.29 6.09 8.34
C GLY A 244 -16.77 4.78 8.99
N SER A 245 -18.00 4.74 9.53
CA SER A 245 -18.62 3.55 10.11
C SER A 245 -19.56 2.85 9.13
N GLU A 246 -19.67 1.53 9.23
CA GLU A 246 -20.57 0.70 8.43
C GLU A 246 -21.92 0.59 9.12
N ASN A 247 -22.99 0.83 8.37
CA ASN A 247 -24.35 0.54 8.81
C ASN A 247 -24.76 -0.88 8.40
N ASP A 248 -25.92 -1.33 8.88
CA ASP A 248 -26.48 -2.61 8.46
C ASP A 248 -26.70 -2.64 6.94
N PRO A 249 -26.43 -3.79 6.29
CA PRO A 249 -26.70 -3.95 4.88
C PRO A 249 -28.19 -3.90 4.58
N PHE A 250 -28.55 -3.07 3.61
CA PHE A 250 -29.91 -2.99 3.09
C PHE A 250 -30.12 -3.91 1.89
N PHE A 251 -29.05 -4.50 1.35
CA PHE A 251 -29.09 -5.55 0.35
C PHE A 251 -28.10 -6.66 0.70
N ILE A 252 -28.55 -7.90 0.61
CA ILE A 252 -27.76 -9.11 0.86
C ILE A 252 -28.14 -10.14 -0.20
N MET A 253 -27.14 -10.77 -0.82
CA MET A 253 -27.33 -11.81 -1.83
C MET A 253 -26.34 -12.96 -1.60
N ASP A 254 -26.83 -14.20 -1.63
CA ASP A 254 -25.98 -15.40 -1.64
C ASP A 254 -25.57 -15.71 -3.09
N PRO A 255 -24.26 -15.65 -3.44
CA PRO A 255 -23.78 -15.92 -4.80
C PRO A 255 -24.25 -17.26 -5.38
N SER A 256 -24.58 -18.24 -4.53
CA SER A 256 -25.06 -19.56 -4.95
C SER A 256 -26.48 -19.51 -5.53
N GLU A 257 -27.30 -18.53 -5.14
CA GLU A 257 -28.70 -18.39 -5.59
C GLU A 257 -28.82 -18.02 -7.07
N LYS A 258 -27.79 -17.36 -7.63
CA LYS A 258 -27.77 -16.90 -9.02
C LYS A 258 -26.77 -17.64 -9.92
N MET A 259 -26.28 -18.81 -9.47
CA MET A 259 -25.18 -19.55 -10.13
C MET A 259 -23.91 -18.70 -10.36
N ILE A 260 -23.78 -17.58 -9.66
CA ILE A 260 -22.57 -16.76 -9.66
C ILE A 260 -21.46 -17.60 -9.05
N LYS A 261 -21.71 -18.17 -7.86
CA LYS A 261 -20.84 -19.21 -7.29
C LYS A 261 -21.08 -20.56 -7.97
N ASN A 262 -20.29 -20.83 -9.00
CA ASN A 262 -20.33 -22.05 -9.80
C ASN A 262 -19.27 -23.10 -9.40
N SER A 263 -18.40 -22.79 -8.44
CA SER A 263 -17.33 -23.68 -7.97
C SER A 263 -17.12 -23.57 -6.45
N SER A 264 -16.39 -24.53 -5.87
CA SER A 264 -15.94 -24.44 -4.47
C SER A 264 -14.79 -23.45 -4.28
N THR A 265 -14.05 -23.15 -5.36
CA THR A 265 -12.92 -22.22 -5.40
C THR A 265 -13.33 -20.80 -5.74
N TRP A 266 -14.60 -20.56 -6.06
CA TRP A 266 -15.14 -19.28 -6.51
C TRP A 266 -14.62 -18.13 -5.65
N TRP A 267 -14.64 -18.26 -4.33
CA TRP A 267 -14.13 -17.22 -3.43
C TRP A 267 -12.69 -16.75 -3.68
N THR A 268 -11.86 -17.56 -4.34
CA THR A 268 -10.45 -17.29 -4.66
C THR A 268 -10.18 -17.20 -6.17
N ASP A 269 -11.20 -17.44 -6.98
CA ASP A 269 -11.13 -17.27 -8.43
C ASP A 269 -11.21 -15.77 -8.78
N GLU A 270 -10.96 -15.44 -10.04
CA GLU A 270 -11.09 -14.06 -10.54
C GLU A 270 -12.53 -13.80 -10.95
N HIS A 271 -13.10 -12.68 -10.47
CA HIS A 271 -14.48 -12.27 -10.77
C HIS A 271 -14.54 -10.86 -11.34
N ASP A 272 -15.33 -10.69 -12.39
CA ASP A 272 -15.57 -9.37 -12.97
C ASP A 272 -16.72 -8.69 -12.22
N ILE A 273 -16.42 -7.60 -11.52
CA ILE A 273 -17.40 -6.77 -10.83
C ILE A 273 -17.67 -5.53 -11.66
N LYS A 274 -18.95 -5.27 -11.94
CA LYS A 274 -19.40 -4.06 -12.62
C LYS A 274 -20.50 -3.38 -11.82
N ILE A 275 -20.29 -2.13 -11.43
CA ILE A 275 -21.26 -1.29 -10.74
C ILE A 275 -21.62 -0.13 -11.65
N ILE A 276 -22.89 0.02 -11.99
CA ILE A 276 -23.41 1.10 -12.82
C ILE A 276 -24.22 2.03 -11.91
N VAL A 277 -23.87 3.30 -11.88
CA VAL A 277 -24.55 4.35 -11.11
C VAL A 277 -25.12 5.37 -12.08
N LYS A 278 -26.46 5.51 -12.08
CA LYS A 278 -27.20 6.40 -12.98
C LYS A 278 -28.06 7.39 -12.22
N LYS A 279 -28.37 8.50 -12.86
CA LYS A 279 -29.35 9.46 -12.35
C LYS A 279 -30.74 8.88 -12.53
N VAL A 280 -31.63 9.11 -11.56
CA VAL A 280 -33.05 8.83 -11.73
C VAL A 280 -33.71 10.02 -12.41
N LEU A 281 -34.46 9.76 -13.47
CA LEU A 281 -35.21 10.81 -14.16
C LEU A 281 -36.23 11.43 -13.21
N ASN A 282 -36.24 12.76 -13.11
CA ASN A 282 -37.13 13.54 -12.24
C ASN A 282 -36.94 13.38 -10.72
N GLU A 283 -35.89 12.68 -10.26
CA GLU A 283 -35.54 12.57 -8.84
C GLU A 283 -34.05 12.88 -8.65
N SER A 284 -33.70 14.17 -8.60
CA SER A 284 -32.29 14.61 -8.55
C SER A 284 -31.53 14.16 -7.30
N ASN A 285 -32.25 13.84 -6.22
CA ASN A 285 -31.71 13.34 -4.95
C ASN A 285 -31.56 11.81 -4.92
N LYS A 286 -31.83 11.10 -6.02
CA LYS A 286 -31.72 9.65 -6.11
C LYS A 286 -30.79 9.21 -7.22
N LYS A 287 -30.11 8.10 -6.98
CA LYS A 287 -29.37 7.34 -8.00
C LYS A 287 -29.91 5.93 -8.10
N GLU A 288 -29.92 5.42 -9.32
CA GLU A 288 -30.14 4.01 -9.60
C GLU A 288 -28.79 3.30 -9.68
N VAL A 289 -28.65 2.18 -8.98
CA VAL A 289 -27.45 1.37 -8.90
C VAL A 289 -27.75 -0.03 -9.39
N THR A 290 -27.05 -0.48 -10.43
CA THR A 290 -27.12 -1.86 -10.92
C THR A 290 -25.75 -2.52 -10.79
N ILE A 291 -25.70 -3.72 -10.22
CA ILE A 291 -24.45 -4.43 -9.96
C ILE A 291 -24.46 -5.79 -10.66
N PHE A 292 -23.36 -6.09 -11.34
CA PHE A 292 -23.11 -7.36 -12.01
C PHE A 292 -21.86 -8.01 -11.44
N VAL A 293 -21.90 -9.34 -11.35
CA VAL A 293 -20.77 -10.20 -11.01
C VAL A 293 -20.70 -11.28 -12.09
N ASP A 294 -19.57 -11.36 -12.79
CA ASP A 294 -19.37 -12.25 -13.94
C ASP A 294 -20.49 -12.13 -14.99
N ASP A 295 -20.82 -10.89 -15.35
CA ASP A 295 -21.90 -10.49 -16.26
C ASP A 295 -23.33 -10.86 -15.81
N ILE A 296 -23.50 -11.42 -14.61
CA ILE A 296 -24.80 -11.76 -14.02
C ILE A 296 -25.25 -10.64 -13.07
N SER A 297 -26.44 -10.08 -13.31
CA SER A 297 -27.00 -9.09 -12.39
C SER A 297 -27.30 -9.71 -11.02
N ILE A 298 -26.85 -9.06 -9.94
CA ILE A 298 -27.07 -9.56 -8.58
C ILE A 298 -28.49 -9.32 -8.08
N GLY A 299 -29.26 -8.44 -8.71
CA GLY A 299 -30.62 -8.09 -8.28
C GLY A 299 -31.34 -7.16 -9.25
N GLU A 300 -32.50 -6.68 -8.83
CA GLU A 300 -33.15 -5.52 -9.46
C GLU A 300 -32.33 -4.24 -9.18
N PRO A 301 -32.51 -3.17 -9.98
CA PRO A 301 -31.89 -1.89 -9.71
C PRO A 301 -32.20 -1.37 -8.30
N ILE A 302 -31.17 -0.86 -7.63
CA ILE A 302 -31.22 -0.40 -6.25
C ILE A 302 -31.22 1.12 -6.25
N PHE A 303 -32.15 1.74 -5.52
CA PHE A 303 -32.22 3.19 -5.39
C PHE A 303 -31.50 3.66 -4.12
N ILE A 304 -30.54 4.57 -4.29
CA ILE A 304 -29.77 5.18 -3.20
C ILE A 304 -29.94 6.70 -3.21
N ASP A 305 -29.59 7.35 -2.10
CA ASP A 305 -29.52 8.81 -2.06
C ASP A 305 -28.31 9.30 -2.87
N ALA A 306 -28.52 10.33 -3.67
CA ALA A 306 -27.44 11.03 -4.36
C ALA A 306 -26.66 11.91 -3.37
N LEU A 307 -25.41 12.21 -3.70
CA LEU A 307 -24.67 13.26 -3.00
C LEU A 307 -25.37 14.62 -3.17
N ASP A 308 -25.19 15.50 -2.17
CA ASP A 308 -25.74 16.85 -2.22
C ASP A 308 -25.08 17.65 -3.36
N GLU A 309 -25.84 18.58 -3.95
CA GLU A 309 -25.35 19.38 -5.07
C GLU A 309 -24.10 20.19 -4.68
N GLY A 310 -23.03 20.06 -5.48
CA GLY A 310 -21.74 20.71 -5.22
C GLY A 310 -20.80 19.93 -4.29
N GLU A 311 -21.20 18.77 -3.74
CA GLU A 311 -20.27 17.90 -3.04
C GLU A 311 -19.34 17.14 -4.00
N GLN A 312 -18.05 17.08 -3.67
CA GLN A 312 -17.08 16.26 -4.39
C GLN A 312 -17.38 14.77 -4.17
N GLY A 313 -17.74 14.08 -5.25
CA GLY A 313 -17.93 12.63 -5.24
C GLY A 313 -16.61 11.86 -5.28
N TYR A 314 -16.62 10.69 -4.66
CA TYR A 314 -15.52 9.74 -4.65
C TYR A 314 -16.02 8.32 -4.92
N VAL A 315 -15.16 7.58 -5.60
CA VAL A 315 -15.21 6.13 -5.73
C VAL A 315 -13.96 5.54 -5.08
N GLY A 316 -13.97 4.28 -4.72
CA GLY A 316 -12.85 3.74 -3.95
C GLY A 316 -12.80 2.24 -3.87
N PHE A 317 -11.69 1.76 -3.32
CA PHE A 317 -11.44 0.35 -3.08
C PHE A 317 -11.06 0.14 -1.62
N ARG A 318 -11.52 -0.99 -1.07
CA ARG A 318 -11.24 -1.41 0.29
C ARG A 318 -10.76 -2.85 0.32
N THR A 319 -9.74 -3.10 1.12
CA THR A 319 -9.31 -4.44 1.53
C THR A 319 -9.44 -4.58 3.03
N TRP A 320 -9.63 -5.81 3.53
CA TRP A 320 -9.67 -6.09 4.97
C TRP A 320 -8.40 -6.79 5.44
N GLY A 321 -7.85 -6.32 6.55
CA GLY A 321 -6.75 -6.99 7.26
C GLY A 321 -5.57 -7.38 6.34
N PRO A 322 -4.88 -8.49 6.62
CA PRO A 322 -3.77 -8.98 5.80
C PRO A 322 -4.19 -9.61 4.47
N SER A 323 -5.45 -9.47 4.04
CA SER A 323 -5.87 -9.98 2.74
C SER A 323 -4.97 -9.42 1.65
N THR A 324 -4.53 -10.29 0.74
CA THR A 324 -3.97 -9.89 -0.54
C THR A 324 -5.11 -9.90 -1.55
N THR A 325 -6.03 -8.94 -1.41
CA THR A 325 -7.05 -8.70 -2.43
C THR A 325 -6.37 -8.00 -3.60
N GLU A 326 -6.59 -8.55 -4.79
CA GLU A 326 -6.11 -7.99 -6.04
C GLU A 326 -7.30 -7.43 -6.83
N PHE A 327 -7.26 -6.13 -7.11
CA PHE A 327 -8.13 -5.47 -8.07
C PHE A 327 -7.35 -5.33 -9.38
N ILE A 328 -7.67 -6.15 -10.35
CA ILE A 328 -7.02 -6.26 -11.66
C ILE A 328 -7.75 -5.34 -12.63
N LYS A 329 -7.01 -4.40 -13.23
CA LYS A 329 -7.49 -3.39 -14.19
C LYS A 329 -8.76 -2.64 -13.73
N PRO A 330 -8.80 -2.07 -12.52
CA PRO A 330 -9.96 -1.29 -12.13
C PRO A 330 -10.09 -0.04 -13.01
N GLN A 331 -11.31 0.25 -13.44
CA GLN A 331 -11.67 1.35 -14.32
C GLN A 331 -12.90 2.07 -13.78
N ILE A 332 -12.92 3.39 -13.90
CA ILE A 332 -14.07 4.24 -13.64
C ILE A 332 -14.32 4.99 -14.94
N LYS A 333 -15.53 4.87 -15.48
CA LYS A 333 -15.89 5.49 -16.77
C LYS A 333 -17.15 6.29 -16.61
N ALA A 334 -17.14 7.51 -17.14
CA ALA A 334 -18.36 8.26 -17.38
C ALA A 334 -19.24 7.48 -18.35
N ILE A 335 -20.55 7.52 -18.13
CA ILE A 335 -21.54 6.97 -19.06
C ILE A 335 -22.57 8.05 -19.38
N GLU A 336 -23.09 8.00 -20.61
CA GLU A 336 -24.11 8.94 -21.10
C GLU A 336 -25.50 8.65 -20.54
#